data_AF-A0A382J0K3-F1
#
_entry.id   AF-A0A382J0K3-F1
#
_cell.length_a   1.000
_cell.length_b   1.000
_cell.length_c   1.000
_cell.angle_alpha   90.00
_cell.angle_beta   90.00
_cell.angle_gamma   90.00
#
_symmetry.space_group_name_H-M   'P 1'
#
loop_
_entity.id
_entity.type
_entity.pdbx_description
1 polymer ?
#
loop_
_entity_poly.entity_id
_entity_poly.type
_entity_poly.pdbx_seq_one_letter_code
_entity_poly.pdbx_strand_id
1 'polypeptide(L)' 'VYLISNNLPANNIRSPMVGNLSTGSIFPKITLKTVNYGELVLPDDLESKYGMILFYRGGW' A
#
# COMPACT_ATOMS: atom_id res chain seq x y z
N VAL A 1 22.49 -9.60 -36.98
CA VAL A 1 23.44 -9.82 -35.86
C VAL A 1 23.85 -8.46 -35.35
N TYR A 2 23.36 -8.08 -34.17
CA TYR A 2 23.90 -6.98 -33.36
C TYR A 2 24.00 -7.50 -31.93
N LEU A 3 25.23 -7.66 -31.47
CA LEU A 3 25.59 -7.98 -30.10
C LEU A 3 25.82 -6.65 -29.37
N ILE A 4 25.04 -6.36 -28.33
CA ILE A 4 25.43 -5.39 -27.31
C ILE A 4 25.12 -6.03 -25.95
N SER A 5 26.16 -6.61 -25.35
CA SER A 5 26.21 -6.94 -23.93
C SER A 5 26.40 -5.63 -23.18
N ASN A 6 25.40 -5.23 -22.38
CA ASN A 6 25.56 -4.24 -21.34
C ASN A 6 25.13 -4.89 -20.03
N ASN A 7 26.10 -5.46 -19.32
CA ASN A 7 25.99 -5.83 -17.91
C ASN A 7 25.79 -4.57 -17.05
N LEU A 8 24.57 -4.04 -17.04
CA LEU A 8 24.13 -3.10 -16.02
C LEU A 8 23.90 -3.91 -14.74
N PRO A 9 24.52 -3.55 -13.60
CA PRO A 9 24.25 -4.22 -12.34
C PRO A 9 22.75 -4.08 -12.03
N ALA A 10 22.08 -5.20 -11.83
CA ALA A 10 20.65 -5.27 -11.56
C ALA A 10 20.35 -4.79 -10.12
N ASN A 11 20.58 -3.51 -9.83
CA ASN A 11 20.13 -2.86 -8.60
C ASN A 11 19.15 -1.71 -8.88
N ASN A 12 18.41 -1.80 -9.99
CA ASN A 12 17.10 -1.16 -10.03
C ASN A 12 16.10 -2.11 -9.37
N ILE A 13 16.07 -2.10 -8.03
CA ILE A 13 14.96 -2.64 -7.27
C ILE A 13 13.74 -1.89 -7.80
N ARG A 14 12.99 -2.54 -8.69
CA ARG A 14 11.70 -2.03 -9.12
C ARG A 14 10.94 -1.77 -7.84
N SER A 15 10.73 -0.50 -7.49
CA SER A 15 9.68 -0.17 -6.52
C SER A 15 8.47 -0.96 -6.99
N PRO A 16 7.91 -1.87 -6.16
CA PRO A 16 6.68 -2.52 -6.56
C PRO A 16 5.74 -1.39 -6.96
N MET A 17 5.27 -1.42 -8.21
CA MET A 17 4.30 -0.44 -8.68
C MET A 17 3.19 -0.42 -7.63
N VAL A 18 3.08 0.69 -6.91
CA VAL A 18 1.95 0.92 -5.99
C VAL A 18 0.76 1.15 -6.91
N GLY A 19 0.19 0.06 -7.38
CA GLY A 19 -1.02 0.07 -8.18
C GLY A 19 -2.18 0.57 -7.33
N ASN A 20 -3.20 1.11 -7.99
CA ASN A 20 -4.44 1.44 -7.31
C ASN A 20 -5.06 0.16 -6.73
N LEU A 21 -5.71 0.29 -5.57
CA LEU A 21 -6.56 -0.77 -5.03
C LEU A 21 -7.65 -1.12 -6.06
N SER A 22 -7.80 -2.41 -6.33
CA SER A 22 -8.84 -2.95 -7.22
C SER A 22 -9.64 -4.05 -6.52
N THR A 23 -10.80 -4.41 -7.06
CA THR A 23 -11.62 -5.49 -6.51
C THR A 23 -10.82 -6.79 -6.41
N GLY A 24 -10.92 -7.46 -5.26
CA GLY A 24 -10.18 -8.70 -4.99
C GLY A 24 -8.71 -8.51 -4.61
N SER A 25 -8.19 -7.28 -4.61
CA SER A 25 -6.85 -6.99 -4.09
C SER A 25 -6.79 -7.19 -2.58
N ILE A 26 -5.65 -7.66 -2.09
CA ILE A 26 -5.35 -7.65 -0.66
C ILE A 26 -5.17 -6.18 -0.23
N PHE A 27 -5.89 -5.77 0.81
CA PHE A 27 -5.75 -4.42 1.34
C PHE A 27 -4.36 -4.26 1.99
N PRO A 28 -3.61 -3.18 1.69
CA PRO A 28 -2.28 -2.99 2.24
C PRO A 28 -2.34 -2.72 3.74
N LYS A 29 -1.31 -3.17 4.46
CA LYS A 29 -1.16 -2.83 5.87
C LYS A 29 -0.77 -1.36 6.01
N ILE A 30 -1.57 -0.57 6.73
CA ILE A 30 -1.32 0.85 6.98
C ILE A 30 -1.52 1.16 8.47
N THR A 31 -0.65 2.03 9.01
CA THR A 31 -0.78 2.54 10.38
C THR A 31 -1.21 4.00 10.32
N LEU A 32 -2.33 4.31 10.97
CA LEU A 32 -2.89 5.65 11.08
C LEU A 32 -2.76 6.14 12.53
N LYS A 33 -2.39 7.41 12.70
CA LYS A 33 -2.46 8.07 14.01
C LYS A 33 -3.87 8.56 14.25
N THR A 34 -4.43 8.26 15.41
CA THR A 34 -5.76 8.72 15.80
C THR A 34 -5.68 10.06 16.53
N VAL A 35 -6.82 10.77 16.62
CA VAL A 35 -6.90 12.09 17.27
C VAL A 35 -6.57 12.06 18.76
N ASN A 36 -6.68 10.90 19.41
CA ASN A 36 -6.32 10.67 20.80
C ASN A 36 -4.88 10.15 20.97
N TYR A 37 -4.00 10.36 19.98
CA TYR A 37 -2.61 9.90 19.97
C TYR A 37 -2.41 8.38 19.98
N GLY A 38 -3.47 7.62 19.76
CA GLY A 38 -3.38 6.18 19.51
C GLY A 38 -2.92 5.86 18.09
N GLU A 39 -2.79 4.56 17.83
CA GLU A 39 -2.51 4.02 16.52
C GLU A 39 -3.64 3.08 16.10
N LEU A 40 -3.98 3.10 14.81
CA LEU A 40 -4.92 2.20 14.17
C LEU A 40 -4.20 1.51 13.01
N VAL A 41 -4.06 0.20 13.09
CA VAL A 41 -3.40 -0.66 12.11
C VAL A 41 -4.46 -1.34 11.25
N LEU A 42 -4.65 -0.86 10.02
CA LEU A 42 -5.59 -1.47 9.08
C LEU A 42 -4.87 -2.50 8.20
N PRO A 43 -5.52 -3.63 7.83
CA PRO A 43 -6.87 -4.03 8.25
C PRO A 43 -6.89 -4.76 9.62
N ASP A 44 -5.74 -5.02 10.23
CA ASP A 44 -5.58 -5.91 11.39
C ASP A 44 -6.46 -5.56 12.60
N ASP A 45 -6.69 -4.26 12.86
CA ASP A 45 -7.50 -3.77 13.98
C ASP A 45 -9.02 -3.73 13.66
N LEU A 46 -9.45 -4.18 12.48
CA LEU A 46 -10.86 -4.36 12.17
C LEU A 46 -11.36 -5.69 12.77
N GLU A 47 -12.14 -5.62 13.83
CA GLU A 47 -12.65 -6.81 14.55
C GLU A 47 -13.66 -7.66 13.74
N SER A 48 -14.14 -7.15 12.60
CA SER A 48 -15.15 -7.81 11.76
C SER A 48 -14.54 -8.49 10.55
N LYS A 49 -15.13 -9.64 10.17
CA LYS A 49 -14.82 -10.33 8.90
C LYS A 49 -15.00 -9.44 7.66
N TYR A 50 -15.92 -8.47 7.74
CA TYR A 50 -16.17 -7.50 6.68
C TYR A 50 -16.16 -6.08 7.26
N GLY A 51 -15.38 -5.20 6.65
CA GLY A 51 -15.26 -3.80 7.05
C GLY A 51 -15.29 -2.87 5.83
N MET A 52 -15.75 -1.64 6.04
CA MET A 52 -15.78 -0.59 5.04
C MET A 52 -14.85 0.55 5.50
N ILE A 53 -13.94 0.95 4.62
CA ILE A 53 -13.02 2.07 4.87
C ILE A 53 -13.43 3.22 3.96
N LEU A 54 -13.77 4.37 4.55
CA LEU A 54 -14.12 5.59 3.84
C LEU A 54 -12.98 6.60 4.00
N PHE A 55 -12.27 6.89 2.92
CA PHE A 55 -11.32 8.00 2.88
C PHE A 55 -12.06 9.29 2.58
N TYR A 56 -11.98 10.27 3.48
CA TYR A 56 -12.49 11.61 3.26
C TYR A 56 -11.33 12.63 3.29
N ARG A 57 -11.39 13.64 2.42
CA ARG A 57 -10.39 14.71 2.36
C ARG A 57 -10.94 15.96 3.04
N GLY A 58 -10.40 16.27 4.21
CA GLY A 58 -10.71 17.50 4.96
C GLY A 58 -11.81 17.29 6.00
N GLY A 59 -11.40 17.35 7.27
CA GLY A 59 -12.30 17.58 8.40
C GLY A 59 -12.36 19.08 8.61
N TRP A 60 -13.56 19.60 8.84
CA TRP A 60 -13.79 21.03 9.04
C TRP A 60 -13.01 21.55 10.25
#